data_AF-A0A2V6LFC0-F1
#
_entry.id   AF-A0A2V6LFC0-F1
#
_cell.length_a   1.000
_cell.length_b   1.000
_cell.length_c   1.000
_cell.angle_alpha   90.00
_cell.angle_beta   90.00
_cell.angle_gamma   90.00
#
_symmetry.space_group_name_H-M   'P 1'
#
loop_
_entity.id
_entity.type
_entity.pdbx_description
1 polymer ?
#
loop_
_entity_poly.entity_id
_entity_poly.type
_entity_poly.pdbx_seq_one_letter_code
_entity_poly.pdbx_strand_id
1 'polypeptide(L)'
;MAQLHLVRPMRPLLCLILFLASTPAIIQPVRPADLVGSWRDHEGVIYVLEPDSSYRLTYADSIISGKWALHRDGRLELMPNGDMRNRETIFIESLAKDVLHLRRMGKRDVWIKNP
;
A
#
# COMPACT_ATOMS: atom_id res chain seq x y z
N MET A 1 -56.24 -9.68 -41.96
CA MET A 1 -55.84 -9.08 -40.67
C MET A 1 -55.06 -10.14 -39.89
N ALA A 2 -53.80 -9.88 -39.52
CA ALA A 2 -53.15 -10.43 -38.31
C ALA A 2 -51.75 -9.79 -38.16
N GLN A 3 -51.42 -9.44 -36.93
CA GLN A 3 -50.44 -8.43 -36.52
C GLN A 3 -48.98 -8.91 -36.53
N LEU A 4 -48.07 -7.96 -36.77
CA LEU A 4 -46.64 -8.05 -36.46
C LEU A 4 -46.42 -8.17 -34.94
N HIS A 5 -45.61 -9.13 -34.50
CA HIS A 5 -44.90 -9.05 -33.22
C HIS A 5 -43.41 -8.79 -33.48
N LEU A 6 -43.07 -7.50 -33.45
CA LEU A 6 -41.71 -6.99 -33.48
C LEU A 6 -41.05 -7.27 -32.11
N VAL A 7 -40.28 -8.36 -32.02
CA VAL A 7 -39.50 -8.68 -30.82
C VAL A 7 -38.28 -7.76 -30.77
N ARG A 8 -38.33 -6.72 -29.93
CA ARG A 8 -37.19 -5.83 -29.64
C ARG A 8 -36.10 -6.59 -28.87
N PRO A 9 -34.85 -6.69 -29.35
CA PRO A 9 -33.77 -7.27 -28.57
C PRO A 9 -33.11 -6.19 -27.69
N MET A 10 -33.64 -5.94 -26.49
CA MET A 10 -33.00 -5.08 -25.48
C MET A 10 -31.88 -5.80 -24.69
N ARG A 11 -31.16 -6.76 -25.31
CA ARG A 11 -30.12 -7.55 -24.64
C ARG A 11 -28.65 -7.06 -24.72
N PRO A 12 -28.20 -6.19 -25.64
CA PRO A 12 -26.76 -5.88 -25.72
C PRO A 12 -26.28 -4.91 -24.63
N LEU A 13 -27.17 -4.10 -24.06
CA LEU A 13 -26.80 -3.10 -23.04
C LEU A 13 -26.41 -3.74 -21.69
N LEU A 14 -27.03 -4.86 -21.32
CA LEU A 14 -26.74 -5.51 -20.04
C LEU A 14 -25.33 -6.12 -20.02
N CYS A 15 -24.87 -6.68 -21.15
CA CYS A 15 -23.53 -7.24 -21.28
C CYS A 15 -22.44 -6.16 -21.22
N LEU A 16 -22.72 -4.95 -21.70
CA LEU A 16 -21.77 -3.84 -21.69
C LEU A 16 -21.50 -3.31 -20.27
N ILE A 17 -22.54 -3.27 -19.41
CA ILE A 17 -22.41 -2.81 -18.01
C ILE A 17 -21.59 -3.81 -17.17
N LEU A 18 -21.78 -5.12 -17.41
CA LEU A 18 -21.03 -6.16 -16.71
C LEU A 18 -19.53 -6.15 -17.06
N PHE A 19 -19.16 -5.73 -18.27
CA PHE A 19 -17.76 -5.60 -18.71
C PHE A 19 -17.04 -4.37 -18.15
N LEU A 20 -17.77 -3.28 -17.84
CA LEU A 20 -17.18 -2.07 -17.26
C LEU A 20 -16.81 -2.25 -15.77
N ALA A 21 -17.50 -3.15 -15.06
CA ALA A 21 -17.23 -3.47 -13.67
C ALA A 21 -15.98 -4.37 -13.46
N SER A 22 -15.46 -4.98 -14.54
CA SER A 22 -14.26 -5.83 -14.48
C SER A 22 -12.98 -5.07 -14.81
N THR A 23 -12.95 -3.75 -14.62
CA THR A 23 -11.67 -3.04 -14.67
C THR A 23 -10.87 -3.50 -13.47
N PRO A 24 -9.74 -4.23 -13.66
CA PRO A 24 -8.87 -4.54 -12.55
C PRO A 24 -8.47 -3.20 -11.94
N ALA A 25 -8.66 -3.04 -10.63
CA ALA A 25 -8.15 -1.89 -9.93
C ALA A 25 -6.65 -1.80 -10.24
N ILE A 26 -6.26 -0.84 -11.06
CA ILE A 26 -4.85 -0.59 -11.37
C ILE A 26 -4.27 -0.06 -10.06
N ILE A 27 -3.70 -0.95 -9.25
CA ILE A 27 -2.93 -0.58 -8.07
C ILE A 27 -1.74 0.21 -8.60
N GLN A 28 -1.78 1.53 -8.45
CA GLN A 28 -0.64 2.35 -8.84
C GLN A 28 0.57 1.87 -8.04
N PRO A 29 1.73 1.67 -8.69
CA PRO A 29 2.92 1.26 -7.98
C PRO A 29 3.29 2.36 -6.98
N VAL A 30 3.48 1.97 -5.72
CA VAL A 30 3.91 2.88 -4.66
C VAL A 30 5.29 3.42 -5.02
N ARG A 31 5.48 4.73 -4.94
CA ARG A 31 6.77 5.39 -5.20
C ARG A 31 7.43 5.74 -3.87
N PRO A 32 8.76 5.87 -3.82
CA PRO A 32 9.47 6.28 -2.60
C PRO A 32 8.91 7.58 -2.01
N ALA A 33 8.59 8.57 -2.85
CA ALA A 33 8.04 9.85 -2.40
C ALA A 33 6.68 9.73 -1.68
N ASP A 34 5.90 8.68 -1.97
CA ASP A 34 4.60 8.45 -1.33
C ASP A 34 4.77 7.94 0.11
N LEU A 35 5.92 7.30 0.40
CA LEU A 35 6.28 6.78 1.73
C LEU A 35 7.00 7.79 2.62
N VAL A 36 7.58 8.85 2.07
CA VAL A 36 8.27 9.88 2.86
C VAL A 36 7.31 10.50 3.89
N GLY A 37 7.81 10.68 5.12
CA GLY A 37 7.08 11.26 6.24
C GLY A 37 7.07 10.37 7.49
N SER A 38 6.23 10.75 8.45
CA SER A 38 6.07 10.04 9.72
C SER A 38 4.86 9.09 9.66
N TRP A 39 5.02 7.90 10.19
CA TRP A 39 4.04 6.82 10.21
C TRP A 39 3.97 6.22 11.59
N ARG A 40 2.78 5.85 12.03
CA ARG A 40 2.55 5.20 13.32
C ARG A 40 1.87 3.85 13.11
N ASP A 41 2.42 2.80 13.71
CA ASP A 41 1.80 1.47 13.70
C ASP A 41 0.75 1.32 14.83
N HIS A 42 0.19 0.12 14.97
CA HIS A 42 -0.81 -0.18 16.00
C HIS A 42 -0.22 -0.27 17.43
N GLU A 43 1.08 -0.51 17.57
CA GLU A 43 1.81 -0.56 18.85
C GLU A 43 2.25 0.84 19.31
N GLY A 44 2.08 1.86 18.46
CA GLY A 44 2.47 3.23 18.72
C GLY A 44 3.92 3.54 18.35
N VAL A 45 4.62 2.63 17.65
CA VAL A 45 5.95 2.88 17.10
C VAL A 45 5.83 3.95 16.02
N ILE A 46 6.70 4.96 16.08
CA ILE A 46 6.76 6.03 15.09
C ILE A 46 7.93 5.78 14.15
N TYR A 47 7.65 5.60 12.87
CA TYR A 47 8.61 5.45 11.78
C TYR A 47 8.68 6.75 10.96
N VAL A 48 9.85 7.36 10.88
CA VAL A 48 10.11 8.54 10.05
C VAL A 48 10.98 8.13 8.87
N LEU A 49 10.44 8.23 7.66
CA LEU A 49 11.13 7.92 6.40
C LEU A 49 11.50 9.22 5.70
N GLU A 50 12.79 9.50 5.59
CA GLU A 50 13.31 10.75 5.00
C GLU A 50 13.56 10.62 3.49
N PRO A 51 13.55 11.74 2.73
CA PRO A 51 13.82 11.74 1.29
C PRO A 51 15.22 11.25 0.90
N ASP A 52 16.19 11.34 1.80
CA ASP A 52 17.59 10.95 1.59
C ASP A 52 17.86 9.45 1.88
N SER A 53 16.78 8.66 1.91
CA SER A 53 16.77 7.26 2.30
C SER A 53 17.19 6.99 3.74
N SER A 54 17.33 7.99 4.62
CA SER A 54 17.49 7.74 6.05
C SER A 54 16.14 7.48 6.72
N TYR A 55 16.15 6.68 7.78
CA TYR A 55 14.97 6.51 8.63
C TYR A 55 15.32 6.56 10.11
N ARG A 56 14.30 6.84 10.91
CA ARG A 56 14.32 6.75 12.36
C ARG A 56 13.07 6.02 12.82
N LEU A 57 13.19 5.12 13.79
CA LEU A 57 12.05 4.56 14.51
C LEU A 57 12.16 4.90 16.00
N THR A 58 11.03 5.24 16.60
CA THR A 58 10.94 5.56 18.02
C THR A 58 9.91 4.64 18.68
N TYR A 59 10.34 3.92 19.69
CA TYR A 59 9.48 3.06 20.51
C TYR A 59 9.87 3.18 21.97
N ALA A 60 8.92 3.58 22.83
CA ALA A 60 9.17 3.95 24.22
C ALA A 60 10.38 4.93 24.31
N ASP A 61 11.44 4.55 25.04
CA ASP A 61 12.65 5.36 25.22
C ASP A 61 13.79 5.01 24.25
N SER A 62 13.51 4.16 23.25
CA SER A 62 14.52 3.68 22.29
C SER A 62 14.36 4.33 20.92
N ILE A 63 15.50 4.75 20.35
CA ILE A 63 15.59 5.27 18.99
C ILE A 63 16.53 4.39 18.18
N ILE A 64 16.04 3.85 17.07
CA ILE A 64 16.86 3.17 16.07
C ILE A 64 16.87 4.04 14.82
N SER A 65 18.02 4.10 14.15
CA SER A 65 18.18 4.84 12.89
C SER A 65 18.87 3.97 11.86
N GLY A 66 18.70 4.30 10.59
CA GLY A 66 19.31 3.53 9.52
C GLY A 66 18.97 4.05 8.13
N LYS A 67 19.03 3.16 7.14
CA LYS A 67 18.60 3.41 5.77
C LYS A 67 17.33 2.65 5.44
N TRP A 68 16.49 3.20 4.56
CA TRP A 68 15.33 2.51 4.01
C TRP A 68 15.39 2.48 2.49
N ALA A 69 14.78 1.44 1.90
CA ALA A 69 14.68 1.29 0.46
C ALA A 69 13.32 0.70 0.06
N LEU A 70 12.76 1.19 -1.05
CA LEU A 70 11.59 0.61 -1.68
C LEU A 70 12.01 -0.15 -2.94
N HIS A 71 11.75 -1.45 -2.95
CA HIS A 71 12.02 -2.33 -4.08
C HIS A 71 10.88 -2.30 -5.09
N ARG A 72 11.20 -2.66 -6.35
CA ARG A 72 10.23 -2.64 -7.47
C ARG A 72 9.03 -3.56 -7.28
N ASP A 73 9.17 -4.57 -6.43
CA ASP A 73 8.11 -5.53 -6.10
C ASP A 73 7.29 -5.13 -4.87
N GLY A 74 7.40 -3.88 -4.42
CA GLY A 74 6.61 -3.35 -3.31
C GLY A 74 7.12 -3.73 -1.93
N ARG A 75 8.34 -4.31 -1.84
CA ARG A 75 8.99 -4.51 -0.55
C ARG A 75 9.63 -3.22 -0.05
N LEU A 76 9.22 -2.76 1.12
CA LEU A 76 9.93 -1.79 1.93
C LEU A 76 10.94 -2.52 2.81
N GLU A 77 12.16 -2.02 2.83
CA GLU A 77 13.25 -2.58 3.61
C GLU A 77 13.81 -1.52 4.56
N LEU A 78 13.96 -1.89 5.83
CA LEU A 78 14.60 -1.07 6.86
C LEU A 78 15.93 -1.71 7.27
N MET A 79 17.02 -0.96 7.13
CA MET A 79 18.39 -1.38 7.38
C MET A 79 18.97 -0.55 8.53
N PRO A 80 18.88 -1.03 9.79
CA PRO A 80 19.38 -0.27 10.93
C PRO A 80 20.90 -0.11 10.87
N ASN A 81 21.38 1.03 11.36
CA ASN A 81 22.80 1.30 11.52
C ASN A 81 23.38 0.35 12.58
N GLY A 82 24.48 -0.34 12.25
CA GLY A 82 25.19 -1.24 13.16
C GLY A 82 24.80 -2.71 12.97
N ASP A 83 23.65 -3.13 13.49
CA ASP A 83 23.26 -4.55 13.47
C ASP A 83 22.36 -4.89 12.28
N MET A 84 23.00 -5.34 11.20
CA MET A 84 22.32 -5.84 10.00
C MET A 84 21.40 -7.06 10.26
N ARG A 85 21.50 -7.74 11.42
CA ARG A 85 20.58 -8.82 11.79
C ARG A 85 19.17 -8.32 12.07
N ASN A 86 19.02 -7.04 12.41
CA ASN A 86 17.73 -6.39 12.64
C ASN A 86 17.14 -5.76 11.37
N ARG A 87 17.65 -6.16 10.20
CA ARG A 87 17.06 -5.79 8.91
C ARG A 87 15.62 -6.29 8.85
N GLU A 88 14.71 -5.37 8.57
CA GLU A 88 13.28 -5.66 8.49
C GLU A 88 12.83 -5.57 7.03
N THR A 89 12.04 -6.56 6.59
CA THR A 89 11.40 -6.55 5.27
C THR A 89 9.89 -6.52 5.44
N ILE A 90 9.27 -5.51 4.85
CA ILE A 90 7.85 -5.20 4.92
C ILE A 90 7.28 -5.27 3.51
N PHE A 91 6.20 -6.02 3.33
CA PHE A 91 5.49 -6.09 2.06
C PHE A 91 4.35 -5.08 2.07
N ILE A 92 4.37 -4.12 1.14
CA ILE A 92 3.27 -3.17 1.00
C ILE A 92 2.13 -3.86 0.25
N GLU A 93 0.98 -4.01 0.90
CA GLU A 93 -0.22 -4.59 0.29
C GLU A 93 -1.03 -3.50 -0.45
N SER A 94 -1.16 -2.31 0.14
CA SER A 94 -1.76 -1.14 -0.50
C SER A 94 -1.39 0.16 0.21
N LEU A 95 -1.46 1.27 -0.52
CA LEU A 95 -1.30 2.62 0.02
C LEU A 95 -2.51 3.46 -0.38
N ALA A 96 -3.22 4.00 0.61
CA ALA A 96 -4.35 4.88 0.43
C ALA A 96 -4.11 6.18 1.22
N LYS A 97 -3.71 7.25 0.54
CA LYS A 97 -3.40 8.59 1.08
C LYS A 97 -2.54 8.57 2.36
N ASP A 98 -3.18 8.39 3.51
CA ASP A 98 -2.59 8.46 4.85
C ASP A 98 -2.60 7.10 5.58
N VAL A 99 -2.90 6.00 4.87
CA VAL A 99 -3.00 4.64 5.41
C VAL A 99 -2.20 3.68 4.55
N LEU A 100 -1.23 3.01 5.14
CA LEU A 100 -0.39 2.00 4.52
C LEU A 100 -0.76 0.62 5.08
N HIS A 101 -1.36 -0.22 4.25
CA HIS A 101 -1.62 -1.62 4.59
C HIS A 101 -0.40 -2.45 4.19
N LEU A 102 0.10 -3.23 5.14
CA LEU A 102 1.36 -3.95 4.95
C LEU A 102 1.36 -5.30 5.65
N ARG A 103 2.36 -6.11 5.31
CA ARG A 103 2.65 -7.37 5.97
C ARG A 103 4.09 -7.40 6.45
N ARG A 104 4.25 -7.74 7.72
CA ARG A 104 5.52 -7.80 8.44
C ARG A 104 5.58 -9.11 9.21
N MET A 105 6.68 -9.86 9.06
CA MET A 105 6.84 -11.18 9.70
C MET A 105 5.64 -12.12 9.50
N GLY A 106 5.03 -12.08 8.31
CA GLY A 106 3.86 -12.90 7.96
C GLY A 106 2.51 -12.40 8.52
N LYS A 107 2.49 -11.35 9.34
CA LYS A 107 1.26 -10.76 9.90
C LYS A 107 0.88 -9.47 9.18
N ARG A 108 -0.42 -9.26 9.00
CA ARG A 108 -0.96 -7.99 8.49
C ARG A 108 -0.86 -6.92 9.55
N ASP A 109 -0.59 -5.71 9.12
CA ASP A 109 -0.48 -4.52 9.95
C ASP A 109 -0.89 -3.28 9.14
N VAL A 110 -1.13 -2.18 9.85
CA VAL A 110 -1.56 -0.92 9.28
C VAL A 110 -0.73 0.20 9.89
N TRP A 111 -0.08 0.98 9.03
CA TRP A 111 0.57 2.21 9.43
C TRP A 111 -0.29 3.40 9.02
N ILE A 112 -0.46 4.35 9.92
CA ILE A 112 -1.22 5.57 9.71
C ILE A 112 -0.23 6.73 9.67
N LYS A 113 -0.35 7.61 8.67
CA LYS A 113 0.47 8.82 8.55
C LYS A 113 0.29 9.64 9.83
N ASN A 114 1.40 9.94 10.49
CA ASN A 114 1.41 10.73 11.71
C ASN A 114 1.73 12.19 11.31
N PRO A 115 0.77 13.12 11.44
CA PRO A 115 0.97 14.52 11.05
C PRO A 115 1.99 15.26 11.92
#